data_AF-A0A0M7B8K1-F1
#
_entry.id   AF-A0A0M7B8K1-F1
#
_cell.length_a   1.000
_cell.length_b   1.000
_cell.length_c   1.000
_cell.angle_alpha   90.00
_cell.angle_beta   90.00
_cell.angle_gamma   90.00
#
_symmetry.space_group_name_H-M   'P 1'
#
loop_
_entity.id
_entity.type
_entity.pdbx_description
1 polymer ?
#
loop_
_entity_poly.entity_id
_entity_poly.type
_entity_poly.pdbx_seq_one_letter_code
_entity_poly.pdbx_strand_id
1 'polypeptide(L)'
;MVRTTRTCSTAMALILVAGAPALAQTWTYSDIDQDNNLELSSAEFGVFSRELFPYWDADADLVIDEDEFYVGVYDAWDVDDDEILTDVEYTEGWSTWFGDYEPIGYSDLDLDADAELVADEFATGLGQTELYDTWGAGGDLGEEQFVTVLYDVYDADDDLVVTQAEYEMVGEFWTADYATTDTLEAEVVSLNDWTYDDLYAEGFSAEDFIDEMEVYGINGEEIGEVEDIIIGPDGRIVAIVAEVGGFWDIGDTHVSVPYDEVAMTELGDGIILPVTEETVDDYGFEQEVFSAVAAAGEGISGVDDAEVVRGWRASELIGDYARIRDGDVYGNYGYISDLLLHDGQVAAVVVQPNAGYGGGYRAYPYYGYDAGYGFDAGSPYYDMPYDEREVGELDEFDYDRFE
;
A
#
# COMPACT_ATOMS: atom_id res chain seq x y z
N MET A 1 17.31 -4.52 -15.74
CA MET A 1 16.81 -5.58 -14.84
C MET A 1 17.98 -6.15 -14.04
N VAL A 2 18.43 -5.37 -13.06
CA VAL A 2 19.22 -5.91 -11.96
C VAL A 2 18.17 -6.51 -11.03
N ARG A 3 18.14 -7.84 -10.91
CA ARG A 3 17.47 -8.48 -9.78
C ARG A 3 18.41 -8.25 -8.61
N THR A 4 18.23 -7.16 -7.89
CA THR A 4 18.85 -6.98 -6.57
C THR A 4 18.29 -8.12 -5.75
N THR A 5 19.11 -9.15 -5.58
CA THR A 5 18.78 -10.26 -4.69
C THR A 5 18.78 -9.60 -3.33
N ARG A 6 17.61 -9.38 -2.74
CA ARG A 6 17.45 -8.76 -1.42
C ARG A 6 18.34 -9.54 -0.44
N THR A 7 19.52 -8.99 -0.17
CA THR A 7 20.45 -9.54 0.81
C THR A 7 20.26 -8.76 2.10
N CYS A 8 20.38 -9.45 3.23
CA CYS A 8 20.19 -8.96 4.61
C CYS A 8 20.82 -7.61 4.97
N SER A 9 21.80 -7.11 4.21
CA SER A 9 22.37 -5.78 4.39
C SER A 9 21.31 -4.68 4.28
N THR A 10 20.31 -4.84 3.39
CA THR A 10 19.25 -3.86 3.16
C THR A 10 18.43 -3.62 4.42
N ALA A 11 18.05 -4.67 5.15
CA ALA A 11 17.22 -4.56 6.35
C ALA A 11 17.94 -3.84 7.52
N MET A 12 19.27 -3.93 7.63
CA MET A 12 20.03 -3.11 8.60
C MET A 12 19.93 -1.61 8.30
N ALA A 13 20.24 -1.21 7.06
CA ALA A 13 20.13 0.19 6.63
C ALA A 13 18.73 0.78 6.83
N LEU A 14 17.75 -0.10 6.66
CA LEU A 14 16.34 0.16 6.70
C LEU A 14 15.81 0.33 8.16
N ILE A 15 16.20 -0.54 9.10
CA ILE A 15 15.85 -0.39 10.53
C ILE A 15 16.63 0.78 11.19
N LEU A 16 17.85 1.04 10.75
CA LEU A 16 18.70 2.15 11.21
C LEU A 16 18.11 3.54 10.99
N VAL A 17 17.39 3.71 9.88
CA VAL A 17 16.72 4.97 9.53
C VAL A 17 15.37 5.08 10.25
N ALA A 18 14.74 3.95 10.59
CA ALA A 18 13.46 3.87 11.27
C ALA A 18 13.53 4.11 12.80
N GLY A 19 14.47 3.46 13.50
CA GLY A 19 14.64 3.56 14.96
C GLY A 19 15.25 4.87 15.48
N ALA A 20 15.43 5.87 14.62
CA ALA A 20 15.96 7.18 14.99
C ALA A 20 14.97 8.29 14.59
N PRO A 21 13.92 8.57 15.40
CA PRO A 21 12.90 9.59 15.10
C PRO A 21 13.46 11.01 14.90
N ALA A 22 14.76 11.25 15.17
CA ALA A 22 15.43 12.53 14.94
C ALA A 22 16.30 12.60 13.66
N LEU A 23 16.59 11.49 12.97
CA LEU A 23 17.65 11.47 11.93
C LEU A 23 17.17 11.28 10.50
N ALA A 24 16.07 10.55 10.25
CA ALA A 24 15.50 10.41 8.91
C ALA A 24 15.07 11.76 8.27
N GLN A 25 14.89 12.82 9.08
CA GLN A 25 14.47 14.15 8.61
C GLN A 25 15.56 15.23 8.66
N THR A 26 16.83 14.92 8.95
CA THR A 26 17.86 15.97 9.13
C THR A 26 18.92 16.09 8.03
N TRP A 27 19.13 15.09 7.17
CA TRP A 27 20.19 15.13 6.16
C TRP A 27 19.66 14.84 4.75
N THR A 28 19.69 15.87 3.90
CA THR A 28 19.36 15.74 2.48
C THR A 28 20.55 15.19 1.69
N TYR A 29 20.31 14.65 0.50
CA TYR A 29 21.39 14.26 -0.44
C TYR A 29 22.44 15.36 -0.60
N SER A 30 21.97 16.62 -0.68
CA SER A 30 22.82 17.80 -0.80
C SER A 30 23.64 18.14 0.46
N ASP A 31 23.24 17.66 1.64
CA ASP A 31 24.02 17.84 2.88
C ASP A 31 25.20 16.86 2.94
N ILE A 32 25.10 15.71 2.26
CA ILE A 32 26.12 14.66 2.22
C ILE A 32 27.11 14.88 1.07
N ASP A 33 26.65 15.41 -0.07
CA ASP A 33 27.48 15.76 -1.22
C ASP A 33 28.38 16.99 -0.93
N GLN A 34 29.62 16.73 -0.46
CA GLN A 34 30.50 17.80 0.02
C GLN A 34 31.20 18.54 -1.12
N ASP A 35 31.43 17.86 -2.24
CA ASP A 35 32.13 18.43 -3.39
C ASP A 35 31.19 18.93 -4.51
N ASN A 36 29.87 18.72 -4.34
CA ASN A 36 28.79 19.11 -5.25
C ASN A 36 28.93 18.49 -6.65
N ASN A 37 29.42 17.25 -6.72
CA ASN A 37 29.56 16.50 -7.97
C ASN A 37 28.30 15.71 -8.36
N LEU A 38 27.27 15.68 -7.50
CA LEU A 38 26.03 14.90 -7.63
C LEU A 38 26.24 13.37 -7.57
N GLU A 39 27.28 12.93 -6.87
CA GLU A 39 27.72 11.55 -6.69
C GLU A 39 28.24 11.38 -5.25
N LEU A 40 27.59 10.59 -4.39
CA LEU A 40 28.13 10.34 -3.05
C LEU A 40 29.15 9.21 -3.12
N SER A 41 30.40 9.54 -2.81
CA SER A 41 31.44 8.54 -2.63
C SER A 41 31.34 7.84 -1.26
N SER A 42 31.92 6.65 -1.13
CA SER A 42 32.06 5.97 0.18
C SER A 42 32.76 6.81 1.25
N ALA A 43 33.57 7.79 0.85
CA ALA A 43 34.21 8.72 1.78
C ALA A 43 33.23 9.77 2.32
N GLU A 44 32.32 10.28 1.49
CA GLU A 44 31.30 11.26 1.87
C GLU A 44 30.19 10.59 2.67
N PHE A 45 29.70 9.46 2.16
CA PHE A 45 28.67 8.67 2.81
C PHE A 45 29.15 8.12 4.17
N GLY A 46 30.42 7.73 4.28
CA GLY A 46 30.96 7.24 5.54
C GLY A 46 31.02 8.30 6.66
N VAL A 47 30.94 9.60 6.36
CA VAL A 47 30.81 10.62 7.42
C VAL A 47 29.42 10.51 8.05
N PHE A 48 28.39 10.38 7.22
CA PHE A 48 27.00 10.19 7.63
C PHE A 48 26.82 8.90 8.44
N SER A 49 27.28 7.76 7.91
CA SER A 49 27.08 6.46 8.58
C SER A 49 27.72 6.40 9.97
N ARG A 50 28.87 7.05 10.18
CA ARG A 50 29.54 7.07 11.49
C ARG A 50 28.80 7.89 12.55
N GLU A 51 27.96 8.85 12.15
CA GLU A 51 27.12 9.58 13.10
C GLU A 51 25.93 8.73 13.60
N LEU A 52 25.54 7.70 12.86
CA LEU A 52 24.46 6.77 13.24
C LEU A 52 24.91 5.69 14.22
N PHE A 53 26.15 5.23 14.08
CA PHE A 53 26.69 4.10 14.85
C PHE A 53 26.46 4.21 16.38
N PRO A 54 26.65 5.37 17.05
CA PRO A 54 26.46 5.49 18.51
C PRO A 54 25.01 5.37 19.00
N TYR A 55 24.01 5.35 18.11
CA TYR A 55 22.62 5.12 18.50
C TYR A 55 22.34 3.62 18.70
N TRP A 56 23.16 2.77 18.09
CA TRP A 56 23.01 1.32 18.13
C TRP A 56 24.02 0.68 19.08
N ASP A 57 25.21 1.27 19.22
CA ASP A 57 26.19 0.95 20.25
C ASP A 57 25.76 1.61 21.58
N ALA A 58 24.79 0.99 22.25
CA ALA A 58 24.12 1.53 23.43
C ALA A 58 25.05 1.57 24.65
N ASP A 59 25.97 0.61 24.77
CA ASP A 59 26.94 0.55 25.86
C ASP A 59 28.25 1.31 25.58
N ALA A 60 28.40 1.80 24.34
CA ALA A 60 29.51 2.60 23.83
C ALA A 60 30.86 1.86 23.84
N ASP A 61 30.86 0.56 23.56
CA ASP A 61 32.07 -0.28 23.47
C ASP A 61 32.66 -0.39 22.05
N LEU A 62 32.02 0.28 21.07
CA LEU A 62 32.36 0.33 19.65
C LEU A 62 32.04 -0.94 18.86
N VAL A 63 31.15 -1.75 19.40
CA VAL A 63 30.56 -2.92 18.76
C VAL A 63 29.05 -2.78 18.87
N ILE A 64 28.32 -3.22 17.85
CA ILE A 64 26.90 -3.54 18.01
C ILE A 64 26.85 -5.04 18.20
N ASP A 65 26.44 -5.48 19.38
CA ASP A 65 26.27 -6.90 19.69
C ASP A 65 24.85 -7.41 19.38
N GLU A 66 24.60 -8.70 19.64
CA GLU A 66 23.31 -9.33 19.34
C GLU A 66 22.15 -8.74 20.17
N ASP A 67 22.41 -8.40 21.43
CA ASP A 67 21.40 -7.86 22.33
C ASP A 67 21.06 -6.41 21.89
N GLU A 68 22.08 -5.61 21.60
CA GLU A 68 21.92 -4.23 21.10
C GLU A 68 21.19 -4.19 19.76
N PHE A 69 21.49 -5.14 18.87
CA PHE A 69 20.77 -5.28 17.61
C PHE A 69 19.28 -5.53 17.84
N TYR A 70 18.90 -6.55 18.63
CA TYR A 70 17.48 -6.87 18.82
C TYR A 70 16.72 -5.78 19.59
N VAL A 71 17.36 -5.10 20.54
CA VAL A 71 16.76 -3.92 21.21
C VAL A 71 16.51 -2.81 20.19
N GLY A 72 17.47 -2.51 19.31
CA GLY A 72 17.28 -1.52 18.26
C GLY A 72 16.17 -1.89 17.26
N VAL A 73 15.97 -3.19 16.98
CA VAL A 73 14.85 -3.67 16.17
C VAL A 73 13.53 -3.53 16.92
N TYR A 74 13.49 -3.92 18.19
CA TYR A 74 12.33 -3.81 19.06
C TYR A 74 11.84 -2.36 19.15
N ASP A 75 12.74 -1.43 19.50
CA ASP A 75 12.45 0.01 19.62
C ASP A 75 11.98 0.62 18.29
N ALA A 76 12.38 0.04 17.15
CA ALA A 76 11.93 0.49 15.84
C ALA A 76 10.53 -0.03 15.47
N TRP A 77 10.09 -1.14 16.09
CA TRP A 77 8.80 -1.78 15.81
C TRP A 77 7.73 -1.36 16.81
N ASP A 78 8.12 -0.93 18.01
CA ASP A 78 7.25 -0.33 19.01
C ASP A 78 6.94 1.11 18.57
N VAL A 79 5.93 1.25 17.72
CA VAL A 79 5.62 2.51 17.05
C VAL A 79 5.00 3.52 18.02
N ASP A 80 4.23 3.04 19.00
CA ASP A 80 3.55 3.89 19.97
C ASP A 80 4.37 4.15 21.26
N ASP A 81 5.56 3.54 21.37
CA ASP A 81 6.54 3.72 22.45
C ASP A 81 5.92 3.35 23.82
N ASP A 82 5.09 2.30 23.83
CA ASP A 82 4.40 1.81 25.03
C ASP A 82 5.10 0.65 25.74
N GLU A 83 6.26 0.22 25.21
CA GLU A 83 7.09 -0.90 25.68
C GLU A 83 6.41 -2.28 25.52
N ILE A 84 5.47 -2.42 24.59
CA ILE A 84 4.81 -3.69 24.24
C ILE A 84 4.68 -3.79 22.72
N LEU A 85 5.27 -4.83 22.12
CA LEU A 85 4.95 -5.15 20.73
C LEU A 85 3.65 -5.93 20.67
N THR A 86 2.66 -5.39 19.98
CA THR A 86 1.45 -6.12 19.63
C THR A 86 1.70 -7.09 18.46
N ASP A 87 0.79 -8.05 18.25
CA ASP A 87 0.83 -8.96 17.09
C ASP A 87 0.83 -8.20 15.75
N VAL A 88 0.20 -7.02 15.73
CA VAL A 88 0.16 -6.11 14.59
C VAL A 88 1.55 -5.51 14.34
N GLU A 89 2.13 -4.83 15.33
CA GLU A 89 3.45 -4.20 15.22
C GLU A 89 4.55 -5.20 14.88
N TYR A 90 4.51 -6.39 15.50
CA TYR A 90 5.43 -7.47 15.18
C TYR A 90 5.30 -7.95 13.74
N THR A 91 4.06 -8.15 13.25
CA THR A 91 3.80 -8.66 11.90
C THR A 91 4.17 -7.63 10.84
N GLU A 92 3.86 -6.35 11.09
CA GLU A 92 4.22 -5.23 10.22
C GLU A 92 5.74 -5.07 10.15
N GLY A 93 6.41 -4.99 11.31
CA GLY A 93 7.87 -4.99 11.37
C GLY A 93 8.46 -6.20 10.64
N TRP A 94 7.98 -7.42 10.91
CA TRP A 94 8.50 -8.61 10.24
C TRP A 94 8.32 -8.54 8.71
N SER A 95 7.14 -8.15 8.23
CA SER A 95 6.86 -8.05 6.80
C SER A 95 7.75 -7.02 6.12
N THR A 96 7.88 -5.84 6.72
CA THR A 96 8.69 -4.73 6.20
C THR A 96 10.18 -5.08 6.14
N TRP A 97 10.73 -5.67 7.20
CA TRP A 97 12.19 -5.82 7.34
C TRP A 97 12.69 -7.24 7.06
N PHE A 98 11.84 -8.25 7.19
CA PHE A 98 12.19 -9.68 7.13
C PHE A 98 11.23 -10.50 6.25
N GLY A 99 10.42 -9.89 5.38
CA GLY A 99 9.40 -10.60 4.58
C GLY A 99 9.92 -11.72 3.66
N ASP A 100 11.21 -11.75 3.35
CA ASP A 100 11.84 -12.85 2.60
C ASP A 100 12.24 -14.06 3.50
N TYR A 101 12.04 -13.95 4.82
CA TYR A 101 12.30 -14.98 5.83
C TYR A 101 11.00 -15.63 6.31
N GLU A 102 11.07 -16.91 6.65
CA GLU A 102 9.95 -17.60 7.30
C GLU A 102 9.68 -16.93 8.66
N PRO A 103 8.45 -16.43 8.90
CA PRO A 103 8.12 -15.73 10.12
C PRO A 103 8.22 -16.64 11.34
N ILE A 104 8.80 -16.11 12.41
CA ILE A 104 8.64 -16.70 13.73
C ILE A 104 7.24 -16.32 14.21
N GLY A 105 6.46 -17.27 14.71
CA GLY A 105 5.13 -16.95 15.21
C GLY A 105 5.23 -16.02 16.42
N TYR A 106 4.40 -14.99 16.48
CA TYR A 106 4.29 -14.10 17.64
C TYR A 106 4.14 -14.88 18.96
N SER A 107 3.27 -15.90 18.96
CA SER A 107 3.09 -16.81 20.11
C SER A 107 4.28 -17.72 20.43
N ASP A 108 5.26 -17.88 19.54
CA ASP A 108 6.51 -18.57 19.84
C ASP A 108 7.52 -17.64 20.54
N LEU A 109 7.36 -16.32 20.37
CA LEU A 109 8.15 -15.28 21.03
C LEU A 109 7.58 -14.90 22.40
N ASP A 110 6.25 -14.88 22.57
CA ASP A 110 5.56 -14.70 23.85
C ASP A 110 5.79 -15.94 24.76
N LEU A 111 6.82 -15.86 25.62
CA LEU A 111 7.33 -17.01 26.36
C LEU A 111 6.47 -17.35 27.58
N ASP A 112 5.79 -16.36 28.15
CA ASP A 112 4.95 -16.54 29.32
C ASP A 112 3.43 -16.65 29.01
N ALA A 113 3.07 -16.44 27.75
CA ALA A 113 1.74 -16.59 27.16
C ALA A 113 0.70 -15.64 27.75
N ASP A 114 1.10 -14.40 28.04
CA ASP A 114 0.22 -13.34 28.51
C ASP A 114 -0.30 -12.41 27.39
N ALA A 115 0.13 -12.65 26.16
CA ALA A 115 -0.19 -11.92 24.93
C ALA A 115 0.45 -10.52 24.80
N GLU A 116 1.40 -10.16 25.66
CA GLU A 116 2.19 -8.93 25.56
C GLU A 116 3.63 -9.30 25.17
N LEU A 117 4.13 -8.88 24.00
CA LEU A 117 5.50 -9.19 23.59
C LEU A 117 6.46 -8.08 24.02
N VAL A 118 7.18 -8.29 25.13
CA VAL A 118 8.15 -7.31 25.66
C VAL A 118 9.56 -7.53 25.10
N ALA A 119 10.42 -6.51 25.19
CA ALA A 119 11.78 -6.52 24.64
C ALA A 119 12.61 -7.77 25.01
N ASP A 120 12.55 -8.21 26.27
CA ASP A 120 13.28 -9.39 26.76
C ASP A 120 12.81 -10.68 26.05
N GLU A 121 11.51 -10.82 25.79
CA GLU A 121 10.91 -11.99 25.13
C GLU A 121 11.20 -11.98 23.63
N PHE A 122 11.05 -10.81 23.00
CA PHE A 122 11.40 -10.58 21.60
C PHE A 122 12.87 -10.93 21.31
N ALA A 123 13.80 -10.36 22.09
CA ALA A 123 15.23 -10.62 21.94
C ALA A 123 15.58 -12.09 22.25
N THR A 124 14.97 -12.69 23.29
CA THR A 124 15.22 -14.11 23.62
C THR A 124 14.69 -15.06 22.55
N GLY A 125 13.56 -14.75 21.95
CA GLY A 125 12.95 -15.56 20.91
C GLY A 125 13.71 -15.45 19.58
N LEU A 126 14.08 -14.23 19.17
CA LEU A 126 14.90 -14.02 17.97
C LEU A 126 16.34 -14.50 18.13
N GLY A 127 16.95 -14.35 19.30
CA GLY A 127 18.29 -14.87 19.58
C GLY A 127 18.42 -16.39 19.56
N GLN A 128 17.30 -17.13 19.48
CA GLN A 128 17.31 -18.56 19.18
C GLN A 128 17.46 -18.86 17.69
N THR A 129 17.36 -17.84 16.85
CA THR A 129 17.59 -17.92 15.41
C THR A 129 19.01 -17.51 15.07
N GLU A 130 19.51 -18.00 13.94
CA GLU A 130 20.80 -17.55 13.38
C GLU A 130 20.61 -16.24 12.58
N LEU A 131 19.60 -15.43 12.94
CA LEU A 131 19.29 -14.18 12.26
C LEU A 131 20.45 -13.22 12.44
N TYR A 132 20.83 -12.85 13.67
CA TYR A 132 21.99 -11.97 13.89
C TYR A 132 23.30 -12.47 13.25
N ASP A 133 23.58 -13.78 13.29
CA ASP A 133 24.79 -14.39 12.70
C ASP A 133 24.88 -14.18 11.17
N THR A 134 23.73 -14.12 10.50
CA THR A 134 23.65 -13.84 9.07
C THR A 134 24.08 -12.39 8.75
N TRP A 135 24.07 -11.51 9.75
CA TRP A 135 24.19 -10.05 9.62
C TRP A 135 25.54 -9.55 10.10
N GLY A 136 26.02 -10.05 11.24
CA GLY A 136 27.34 -9.75 11.79
C GLY A 136 28.53 -10.32 11.00
N ALA A 137 28.28 -11.02 9.87
CA ALA A 137 29.30 -11.78 9.14
C ALA A 137 30.07 -12.78 10.04
N GLY A 138 29.37 -13.38 10.99
CA GLY A 138 29.91 -14.33 11.98
C GLY A 138 30.29 -13.74 13.34
N GLY A 139 29.76 -12.57 13.73
CA GLY A 139 29.77 -12.00 15.09
C GLY A 139 29.55 -10.48 15.14
N ASP A 140 29.72 -9.89 16.33
CA ASP A 140 29.92 -8.46 16.66
C ASP A 140 30.24 -7.51 15.48
N LEU A 141 29.39 -6.50 15.27
CA LEU A 141 29.51 -5.55 14.17
C LEU A 141 30.22 -4.25 14.61
N GLY A 142 31.46 -4.06 14.16
CA GLY A 142 32.20 -2.82 14.44
C GLY A 142 31.86 -1.66 13.48
N GLU A 143 32.19 -0.42 13.88
CA GLU A 143 31.90 0.82 13.14
C GLU A 143 32.32 0.80 11.65
N GLU A 144 33.49 0.26 11.30
CA GLU A 144 33.93 0.19 9.90
C GLU A 144 33.11 -0.80 9.06
N GLN A 145 32.66 -1.91 9.67
CA GLN A 145 31.80 -2.89 9.00
C GLN A 145 30.40 -2.30 8.81
N PHE A 146 29.87 -1.64 9.84
CA PHE A 146 28.63 -0.89 9.77
C PHE A 146 28.60 0.09 8.59
N VAL A 147 29.62 0.93 8.46
CA VAL A 147 29.73 1.93 7.37
C VAL A 147 29.74 1.26 6.00
N THR A 148 30.47 0.15 5.87
CA THR A 148 30.59 -0.58 4.60
C THR A 148 29.25 -1.19 4.21
N VAL A 149 28.59 -1.88 5.13
CA VAL A 149 27.29 -2.52 4.91
C VAL A 149 26.25 -1.47 4.53
N LEU A 150 26.24 -0.31 5.21
CA LEU A 150 25.27 0.75 4.92
C LEU A 150 25.50 1.38 3.53
N TYR A 151 26.76 1.56 3.13
CA TYR A 151 27.09 2.09 1.80
C TYR A 151 26.64 1.15 0.68
N ASP A 152 26.93 -0.14 0.80
CA ASP A 152 26.58 -1.17 -0.20
C ASP A 152 25.06 -1.30 -0.41
N VAL A 153 24.22 -0.83 0.54
CA VAL A 153 22.76 -0.81 0.38
C VAL A 153 22.29 0.36 -0.46
N TYR A 154 22.85 1.53 -0.22
CA TYR A 154 22.51 2.74 -0.98
C TYR A 154 23.11 2.71 -2.39
N ASP A 155 24.21 1.99 -2.60
CA ASP A 155 24.82 1.72 -3.90
C ASP A 155 24.13 0.50 -4.56
N ALA A 156 22.89 0.72 -5.03
CA ALA A 156 22.01 -0.36 -5.46
C ALA A 156 22.49 -1.09 -6.73
N ASP A 157 23.28 -0.43 -7.57
CA ASP A 157 23.83 -1.02 -8.79
C ASP A 157 25.30 -1.47 -8.69
N ASP A 158 25.90 -1.34 -7.50
CA ASP A 158 27.27 -1.77 -7.15
C ASP A 158 28.33 -1.15 -8.07
N ASP A 159 28.15 0.13 -8.43
CA ASP A 159 29.07 0.88 -9.27
C ASP A 159 30.08 1.73 -8.47
N LEU A 160 30.01 1.66 -7.13
CA LEU A 160 30.82 2.39 -6.16
C LEU A 160 30.52 3.88 -6.10
N VAL A 161 29.31 4.30 -6.50
CA VAL A 161 28.79 5.66 -6.38
C VAL A 161 27.32 5.61 -6.00
N VAL A 162 26.89 6.44 -5.04
CA VAL A 162 25.46 6.62 -4.75
C VAL A 162 24.95 7.87 -5.45
N THR A 163 24.13 7.69 -6.47
CA THR A 163 23.45 8.79 -7.17
C THR A 163 22.28 9.33 -6.34
N GLN A 164 21.80 10.53 -6.69
CA GLN A 164 20.61 11.10 -6.07
C GLN A 164 19.40 10.18 -6.24
N ALA A 165 19.26 9.53 -7.39
CA ALA A 165 18.17 8.60 -7.64
C ALA A 165 18.25 7.35 -6.75
N GLU A 166 19.44 6.83 -6.45
CA GLU A 166 19.61 5.68 -5.56
C GLU A 166 19.40 6.07 -4.09
N TYR A 167 19.89 7.23 -3.69
CA TYR A 167 19.62 7.79 -2.36
C TYR A 167 18.13 8.06 -2.15
N GLU A 168 17.48 8.68 -3.14
CA GLU A 168 16.04 8.92 -3.13
C GLU A 168 15.27 7.62 -3.27
N MET A 169 15.77 6.57 -3.93
CA MET A 169 15.08 5.27 -3.97
C MET A 169 14.97 4.64 -2.58
N VAL A 170 16.03 4.73 -1.76
CA VAL A 170 15.99 4.31 -0.36
C VAL A 170 15.14 5.26 0.51
N GLY A 171 15.12 6.57 0.18
CA GLY A 171 14.28 7.57 0.87
C GLY A 171 12.80 7.61 0.44
N GLU A 172 12.46 7.18 -0.77
CA GLU A 172 11.10 7.03 -1.31
C GLU A 172 10.50 5.70 -0.85
N PHE A 173 11.34 4.67 -0.66
CA PHE A 173 10.99 3.48 0.11
C PHE A 173 10.48 3.87 1.51
N TRP A 174 11.03 4.92 2.12
CA TRP A 174 10.51 5.51 3.35
C TRP A 174 9.17 6.22 3.12
N THR A 175 8.98 7.11 2.14
CA THR A 175 7.67 7.77 1.96
C THR A 175 6.55 6.85 1.44
N ALA A 176 6.88 5.70 0.87
CA ALA A 176 5.92 4.73 0.38
C ALA A 176 5.51 3.69 1.45
N ASP A 177 6.33 3.49 2.50
CA ASP A 177 6.11 2.48 3.56
C ASP A 177 5.94 3.10 4.97
N TYR A 178 6.53 4.28 5.25
CA TYR A 178 6.17 5.13 6.42
C TYR A 178 4.88 5.94 6.22
N ALA A 179 4.30 5.90 5.02
CA ALA A 179 2.94 6.41 4.80
C ALA A 179 1.86 5.39 5.18
N THR A 180 2.23 4.20 5.67
CA THR A 180 1.31 3.12 6.03
C THR A 180 1.62 2.52 7.40
N THR A 181 1.78 3.35 8.43
CA THR A 181 1.56 2.96 9.85
C THR A 181 1.47 4.17 10.77
N ASP A 182 0.61 5.12 10.43
CA ASP A 182 -0.18 5.75 11.48
C ASP A 182 -1.50 4.96 11.45
N THR A 183 -1.82 4.22 12.51
CA THR A 183 -3.20 3.82 12.77
C THR A 183 -4.00 5.08 13.12
N LEU A 184 -4.13 5.98 12.14
CA LEU A 184 -5.36 6.70 12.01
C LEU A 184 -6.35 5.64 11.56
N GLU A 185 -7.26 5.23 12.46
CA GLU A 185 -8.62 4.90 11.99
C GLU A 185 -8.90 5.92 10.88
N ALA A 186 -9.05 5.49 9.62
CA ALA A 186 -9.17 6.40 8.48
C ALA A 186 -10.06 7.56 8.92
N GLU A 187 -9.47 8.76 9.13
CA GLU A 187 -10.13 9.76 10.00
C GLU A 187 -11.54 9.96 9.47
N VAL A 188 -12.53 9.48 10.23
CA VAL A 188 -13.89 9.38 9.70
C VAL A 188 -14.32 10.78 9.35
N VAL A 189 -14.39 11.04 8.05
CA VAL A 189 -14.68 12.36 7.51
C VAL A 189 -16.02 12.78 8.06
N SER A 190 -16.04 13.89 8.80
CA SER A 190 -17.30 14.39 9.33
C SER A 190 -18.22 14.75 8.17
N LEU A 191 -19.41 14.15 8.12
CA LEU A 191 -20.40 14.45 7.07
C LEU A 191 -20.87 15.91 7.06
N ASN A 192 -20.61 16.67 8.14
CA ASN A 192 -20.85 18.10 8.18
C ASN A 192 -19.83 18.91 7.36
N ASP A 193 -18.61 18.39 7.21
CA ASP A 193 -17.53 19.00 6.44
C ASP A 193 -17.40 18.39 5.04
N TRP A 194 -18.07 17.25 4.80
CA TRP A 194 -18.12 16.60 3.50
C TRP A 194 -18.98 17.38 2.51
N THR A 195 -18.43 17.64 1.32
CA THR A 195 -19.14 18.35 0.24
C THR A 195 -18.93 17.63 -1.09
N TYR A 196 -19.84 17.86 -2.03
CA TYR A 196 -19.79 17.23 -3.36
C TYR A 196 -19.10 18.12 -4.40
N ASP A 197 -18.57 19.28 -4.01
CA ASP A 197 -18.09 20.27 -4.97
C ASP A 197 -16.93 19.73 -5.83
N ASP A 198 -15.97 19.03 -5.22
CA ASP A 198 -14.84 18.44 -5.94
C ASP A 198 -15.28 17.23 -6.80
N LEU A 199 -16.20 16.41 -6.27
CA LEU A 199 -16.79 15.29 -7.01
C LEU A 199 -17.51 15.79 -8.27
N TYR A 200 -18.29 16.86 -8.17
CA TYR A 200 -18.97 17.47 -9.32
C TYR A 200 -18.03 18.15 -10.31
N ALA A 201 -16.87 18.61 -9.86
CA ALA A 201 -15.95 19.35 -10.71
C ALA A 201 -15.03 18.42 -11.52
N GLU A 202 -14.56 17.35 -10.88
CA GLU A 202 -13.43 16.56 -11.36
C GLU A 202 -13.59 15.04 -11.13
N GLY A 203 -14.75 14.60 -10.65
CA GLY A 203 -15.06 13.19 -10.45
C GLY A 203 -15.66 12.52 -11.68
N PHE A 204 -15.67 11.18 -11.67
CA PHE A 204 -16.30 10.33 -12.68
C PHE A 204 -17.17 9.26 -12.01
N SER A 205 -18.33 8.96 -12.59
CA SER A 205 -19.13 7.79 -12.20
C SER A 205 -18.44 6.52 -12.71
N ALA A 206 -18.28 5.52 -11.86
CA ALA A 206 -17.77 4.22 -12.27
C ALA A 206 -18.81 3.46 -13.10
N GLU A 207 -20.11 3.60 -12.77
CA GLU A 207 -21.22 3.06 -13.57
C GLU A 207 -21.18 3.63 -14.99
N ASP A 208 -21.16 4.96 -15.16
CA ASP A 208 -21.10 5.57 -16.49
C ASP A 208 -19.78 5.24 -17.22
N PHE A 209 -18.66 5.16 -16.49
CA PHE A 209 -17.37 4.76 -17.06
C PHE A 209 -17.43 3.35 -17.66
N ILE A 210 -18.13 2.42 -17.01
CA ILE A 210 -18.29 1.04 -17.48
C ILE A 210 -19.35 0.96 -18.58
N ASP A 211 -20.50 1.62 -18.41
CA ASP A 211 -21.65 1.43 -19.29
C ASP A 211 -21.62 2.30 -20.56
N GLU A 212 -20.91 3.43 -20.55
CA GLU A 212 -20.95 4.43 -21.64
C GLU A 212 -19.63 4.65 -22.38
N MET A 213 -18.47 4.30 -21.81
CA MET A 213 -17.19 4.61 -22.44
C MET A 213 -16.80 3.62 -23.53
N GLU A 214 -16.58 4.18 -24.72
CA GLU A 214 -16.04 3.48 -25.87
C GLU A 214 -14.51 3.37 -25.78
N VAL A 215 -13.95 2.27 -26.25
CA VAL A 215 -12.50 2.02 -26.25
C VAL A 215 -11.92 2.24 -27.64
N TYR A 216 -10.91 3.09 -27.71
CA TYR A 216 -10.19 3.45 -28.94
C TYR A 216 -8.75 2.96 -28.91
N GLY A 217 -8.24 2.54 -30.07
CA GLY A 217 -6.81 2.28 -30.26
C GLY A 217 -6.02 3.58 -30.44
N ILE A 218 -4.68 3.47 -30.41
CA ILE A 218 -3.76 4.61 -30.59
C ILE A 218 -3.90 5.34 -31.94
N ASN A 219 -4.57 4.75 -32.94
CA ASN A 219 -4.84 5.41 -34.22
C ASN A 219 -6.24 6.02 -34.31
N GLY A 220 -7.02 6.01 -33.21
CA GLY A 220 -8.34 6.61 -33.08
C GLY A 220 -9.48 5.76 -33.67
N GLU A 221 -9.24 4.50 -33.96
CA GLU A 221 -10.26 3.51 -34.31
C GLU A 221 -10.93 2.96 -33.03
N GLU A 222 -12.25 2.81 -33.05
CA GLU A 222 -13.00 2.09 -32.00
C GLU A 222 -12.65 0.61 -32.08
N ILE A 223 -12.21 0.04 -30.96
CA ILE A 223 -11.72 -1.35 -30.85
C ILE A 223 -12.50 -2.19 -29.86
N GLY A 224 -13.39 -1.58 -29.06
CA GLY A 224 -14.09 -2.27 -27.98
C GLY A 224 -14.85 -1.35 -27.03
N GLU A 225 -15.27 -1.91 -25.90
CA GLU A 225 -15.99 -1.24 -24.81
C GLU A 225 -15.34 -1.57 -23.44
N VAL A 226 -15.57 -0.69 -22.47
CA VAL A 226 -15.12 -0.91 -21.08
C VAL A 226 -16.03 -1.95 -20.43
N GLU A 227 -15.45 -2.86 -19.65
CA GLU A 227 -16.19 -3.92 -18.95
C GLU A 227 -16.15 -3.77 -17.42
N ASP A 228 -15.03 -3.27 -16.88
CA ASP A 228 -14.87 -3.10 -15.44
C ASP A 228 -13.65 -2.26 -15.07
N ILE A 229 -13.56 -1.94 -13.79
CA ILE A 229 -12.43 -1.22 -13.19
C ILE A 229 -11.87 -2.08 -12.07
N ILE A 230 -10.57 -2.39 -12.13
CA ILE A 230 -9.87 -3.11 -11.07
C ILE A 230 -9.35 -2.11 -10.06
N ILE A 231 -9.78 -2.28 -8.82
CA ILE A 231 -9.43 -1.43 -7.68
C ILE A 231 -8.57 -2.24 -6.72
N GLY A 232 -7.48 -1.63 -6.27
CA GLY A 232 -6.57 -2.21 -5.28
C GLY A 232 -7.19 -2.24 -3.88
N PRO A 233 -6.54 -2.91 -2.92
CA PRO A 233 -7.00 -2.92 -1.54
C PRO A 233 -6.94 -1.53 -0.87
N ASP A 234 -6.10 -0.65 -1.37
CA ASP A 234 -5.99 0.75 -0.94
C ASP A 234 -7.03 1.69 -1.59
N GLY A 235 -7.94 1.17 -2.43
CA GLY A 235 -8.94 1.97 -3.14
C GLY A 235 -8.43 2.66 -4.41
N ARG A 236 -7.15 2.48 -4.79
CA ARG A 236 -6.61 3.03 -6.04
C ARG A 236 -6.99 2.20 -7.26
N ILE A 237 -7.17 2.83 -8.40
CA ILE A 237 -7.43 2.14 -9.66
C ILE A 237 -6.13 1.51 -10.13
N VAL A 238 -6.15 0.19 -10.32
CA VAL A 238 -4.99 -0.60 -10.76
C VAL A 238 -5.04 -0.78 -12.28
N ALA A 239 -6.20 -1.13 -12.81
CA ALA A 239 -6.35 -1.46 -14.22
C ALA A 239 -7.78 -1.23 -14.71
N ILE A 240 -7.93 -1.05 -16.02
CA ILE A 240 -9.21 -1.05 -16.72
C ILE A 240 -9.36 -2.38 -17.46
N VAL A 241 -10.52 -3.02 -17.31
CA VAL A 241 -10.90 -4.20 -18.09
C VAL A 241 -11.69 -3.73 -19.29
N ALA A 242 -11.32 -4.20 -20.47
CA ALA A 242 -12.01 -3.90 -21.73
C ALA A 242 -12.23 -5.16 -22.56
N GLU A 243 -13.36 -5.26 -23.25
CA GLU A 243 -13.58 -6.22 -24.32
C GLU A 243 -13.12 -5.60 -25.64
N VAL A 244 -12.15 -6.22 -26.33
CA VAL A 244 -11.59 -5.74 -27.61
C VAL A 244 -11.59 -6.84 -28.66
N GLY A 245 -11.57 -6.46 -29.95
CA GLY A 245 -11.21 -7.38 -31.03
C GLY A 245 -12.21 -7.55 -32.16
N GLY A 246 -13.51 -7.28 -31.97
CA GLY A 246 -14.53 -7.39 -33.02
C GLY A 246 -14.24 -6.62 -34.33
N PHE A 247 -13.29 -5.68 -34.28
CA PHE A 247 -12.73 -4.95 -35.43
C PHE A 247 -11.62 -5.70 -36.21
N TRP A 248 -10.87 -6.57 -35.56
CA TRP A 248 -9.63 -7.19 -36.05
C TRP A 248 -9.83 -8.57 -36.73
N ASP A 249 -11.08 -9.00 -37.00
CA ASP A 249 -11.41 -10.35 -37.51
C ASP A 249 -10.89 -11.52 -36.64
N ILE A 250 -10.31 -11.22 -35.48
CA ILE A 250 -10.11 -12.10 -34.33
C ILE A 250 -11.30 -11.84 -33.40
N GLY A 251 -11.98 -12.87 -32.90
CA GLY A 251 -13.17 -12.64 -32.07
C GLY A 251 -12.89 -11.79 -30.83
N ASP A 252 -13.97 -11.38 -30.15
CA ASP A 252 -13.86 -10.54 -28.95
C ASP A 252 -13.06 -11.26 -27.85
N THR A 253 -12.20 -10.50 -27.19
CA THR A 253 -11.33 -10.95 -26.09
C THR A 253 -11.26 -9.88 -25.02
N HIS A 254 -11.15 -10.30 -23.77
CA HIS A 254 -10.97 -9.37 -22.65
C HIS A 254 -9.50 -9.10 -22.44
N VAL A 255 -9.19 -7.84 -22.16
CA VAL A 255 -7.85 -7.37 -21.78
C VAL A 255 -7.91 -6.64 -20.45
N SER A 256 -6.78 -6.61 -19.75
CA SER A 256 -6.60 -5.81 -18.53
C SER A 256 -5.44 -4.86 -18.75
N VAL A 257 -5.71 -3.56 -18.79
CA VAL A 257 -4.70 -2.53 -19.08
C VAL A 257 -4.39 -1.74 -17.82
N PRO A 258 -3.11 -1.59 -17.43
CA PRO A 258 -2.71 -0.75 -16.29
C PRO A 258 -3.27 0.67 -16.42
N TYR A 259 -3.78 1.24 -15.33
CA TYR A 259 -4.48 2.54 -15.37
C TYR A 259 -3.57 3.69 -15.86
N ASP A 260 -2.27 3.63 -15.60
CA ASP A 260 -1.28 4.61 -16.06
C ASP A 260 -1.01 4.57 -17.57
N GLU A 261 -1.42 3.49 -18.25
CA GLU A 261 -1.40 3.35 -19.70
C GLU A 261 -2.71 3.82 -20.36
N VAL A 262 -3.75 4.15 -19.59
CA VAL A 262 -5.06 4.59 -20.09
C VAL A 262 -5.08 6.10 -20.28
N ALA A 263 -5.56 6.56 -21.43
CA ALA A 263 -5.74 7.98 -21.71
C ALA A 263 -7.20 8.30 -22.05
N MET A 264 -7.75 9.38 -21.50
CA MET A 264 -9.08 9.87 -21.87
C MET A 264 -9.08 10.51 -23.26
N THR A 265 -10.18 10.39 -24.02
CA THR A 265 -10.36 11.13 -25.26
C THR A 265 -10.53 12.64 -25.00
N GLU A 266 -10.31 13.47 -26.03
CA GLU A 266 -10.48 14.93 -25.90
C GLU A 266 -11.94 15.34 -25.58
N LEU A 267 -12.91 14.51 -25.92
CA LEU A 267 -14.33 14.74 -25.68
C LEU A 267 -14.81 14.17 -24.34
N GLY A 268 -14.00 13.30 -23.70
CA GLY A 268 -14.34 12.64 -22.44
C GLY A 268 -15.34 11.49 -22.58
N ASP A 269 -15.72 11.12 -23.80
CA ASP A 269 -16.72 10.09 -24.13
C ASP A 269 -16.07 8.73 -24.48
N GLY A 270 -14.84 8.51 -24.05
CA GLY A 270 -14.13 7.25 -24.27
C GLY A 270 -12.68 7.28 -23.82
N ILE A 271 -12.03 6.13 -23.90
CA ILE A 271 -10.63 5.92 -23.52
C ILE A 271 -9.79 5.44 -24.69
N ILE A 272 -8.48 5.68 -24.62
CA ILE A 272 -7.47 5.27 -25.59
C ILE A 272 -6.55 4.27 -24.90
N LEU A 273 -6.41 3.09 -25.50
CA LEU A 273 -5.55 2.02 -25.00
C LEU A 273 -4.41 1.71 -25.99
N PRO A 274 -3.20 1.35 -25.51
CA PRO A 274 -2.07 0.93 -26.35
C PRO A 274 -2.18 -0.51 -26.89
N VAL A 275 -3.40 -1.02 -27.08
CA VAL A 275 -3.67 -2.40 -27.50
C VAL A 275 -3.86 -2.47 -29.02
N THR A 276 -3.27 -3.49 -29.64
CA THR A 276 -3.39 -3.78 -31.08
C THR A 276 -3.62 -5.27 -31.32
N GLU A 277 -4.05 -5.66 -32.52
CA GLU A 277 -4.18 -7.08 -32.91
C GLU A 277 -2.89 -7.90 -32.63
N GLU A 278 -1.71 -7.28 -32.76
CA GLU A 278 -0.42 -7.96 -32.54
C GLU A 278 -0.04 -8.04 -31.05
N THR A 279 -0.50 -7.11 -30.22
CA THR A 279 -0.11 -6.96 -28.81
C THR A 279 -1.20 -7.36 -27.81
N VAL A 280 -2.41 -7.67 -28.28
CA VAL A 280 -3.56 -8.01 -27.41
C VAL A 280 -3.26 -9.16 -26.44
N ASP A 281 -2.45 -10.14 -26.85
CA ASP A 281 -2.05 -11.26 -26.02
C ASP A 281 -1.15 -10.83 -24.83
N ASP A 282 -0.42 -9.70 -24.94
CA ASP A 282 0.42 -9.15 -23.86
C ASP A 282 -0.44 -8.53 -22.75
N TYR A 283 -1.68 -8.13 -23.07
CA TYR A 283 -2.67 -7.59 -22.15
C TYR A 283 -3.74 -8.62 -21.75
N GLY A 284 -3.46 -9.90 -22.01
CA GLY A 284 -4.41 -10.98 -21.80
C GLY A 284 -5.00 -10.94 -20.39
N PHE A 285 -6.29 -11.28 -20.30
CA PHE A 285 -7.00 -11.50 -19.03
C PHE A 285 -6.51 -12.80 -18.35
N GLU A 286 -5.20 -12.90 -18.11
CA GLU A 286 -4.63 -14.01 -17.36
C GLU A 286 -4.73 -13.71 -15.87
N GLN A 287 -4.93 -14.79 -15.13
CA GLN A 287 -5.04 -14.85 -13.68
C GLN A 287 -3.90 -14.11 -12.95
N GLU A 288 -2.81 -13.70 -13.62
CA GLU A 288 -1.69 -12.90 -13.12
C GLU A 288 -2.02 -11.46 -12.74
N VAL A 289 -3.05 -10.78 -13.29
CA VAL A 289 -3.45 -9.46 -12.74
C VAL A 289 -4.14 -9.65 -11.39
N PHE A 290 -5.10 -10.58 -11.32
CA PHE A 290 -5.73 -10.99 -10.07
C PHE A 290 -4.79 -11.72 -9.12
N SER A 291 -3.72 -12.35 -9.62
CA SER A 291 -2.68 -13.03 -8.85
C SER A 291 -1.47 -12.12 -8.61
N ALA A 292 -1.34 -10.93 -9.19
CA ALA A 292 -0.39 -9.91 -8.76
C ALA A 292 -1.06 -9.06 -7.68
N VAL A 293 -2.36 -8.81 -7.85
CA VAL A 293 -3.26 -8.27 -6.86
C VAL A 293 -3.52 -9.25 -5.70
N ALA A 294 -3.49 -10.57 -5.95
CA ALA A 294 -3.52 -11.64 -4.93
C ALA A 294 -2.17 -12.37 -4.77
N ALA A 295 -1.05 -11.81 -5.23
CA ALA A 295 0.31 -12.18 -4.80
C ALA A 295 1.07 -10.99 -4.22
N ALA A 296 0.49 -9.77 -4.26
CA ALA A 296 0.70 -8.76 -3.23
C ALA A 296 0.20 -9.24 -1.84
N GLY A 297 -0.59 -10.32 -1.78
CA GLY A 297 -0.64 -11.23 -0.64
C GLY A 297 -0.26 -12.64 -1.11
N GLU A 298 0.98 -13.10 -0.88
CA GLU A 298 1.45 -14.38 -1.41
C GLU A 298 0.51 -15.56 -1.11
N GLY A 299 0.18 -16.33 -2.15
CA GLY A 299 -0.44 -17.64 -2.00
C GLY A 299 0.48 -18.63 -1.31
N ILE A 300 0.41 -18.71 0.01
CA ILE A 300 1.05 -19.76 0.82
C ILE A 300 0.36 -21.09 0.52
N SER A 301 1.09 -22.07 -0.03
CA SER A 301 0.65 -23.45 -0.03
C SER A 301 0.76 -24.03 1.39
N GLY A 302 -0.30 -23.94 2.20
CA GLY A 302 -0.30 -24.63 3.50
C GLY A 302 -1.24 -24.16 4.60
N VAL A 303 -2.04 -23.12 4.41
CA VAL A 303 -2.95 -22.59 5.44
C VAL A 303 -4.35 -22.36 4.86
N ASP A 304 -5.37 -22.90 5.51
CA ASP A 304 -6.78 -22.90 5.03
C ASP A 304 -7.57 -21.67 5.54
N ASP A 305 -6.97 -20.69 6.23
CA ASP A 305 -7.69 -19.58 6.89
C ASP A 305 -6.87 -18.25 7.02
N ALA A 306 -6.13 -17.82 5.98
CA ALA A 306 -5.59 -16.45 5.91
C ALA A 306 -6.52 -15.55 5.07
N GLU A 307 -6.87 -14.36 5.57
CA GLU A 307 -7.71 -13.38 4.87
C GLU A 307 -6.88 -12.76 3.73
N VAL A 308 -7.12 -13.23 2.50
CA VAL A 308 -6.39 -12.77 1.32
C VAL A 308 -6.93 -11.40 0.92
N VAL A 309 -6.20 -10.34 1.29
CA VAL A 309 -6.47 -8.98 0.82
C VAL A 309 -6.29 -8.97 -0.71
N ARG A 310 -7.39 -8.78 -1.43
CA ARG A 310 -7.43 -8.83 -2.89
C ARG A 310 -7.99 -7.53 -3.45
N GLY A 311 -7.41 -7.04 -4.52
CA GLY A 311 -8.10 -6.11 -5.40
C GLY A 311 -9.36 -6.74 -6.00
N TRP A 312 -10.25 -5.87 -6.43
CA TRP A 312 -11.65 -6.16 -6.66
C TRP A 312 -12.17 -5.33 -7.82
N ARG A 313 -13.28 -5.79 -8.42
CA ARG A 313 -13.93 -5.10 -9.54
C ARG A 313 -14.92 -4.07 -9.01
N ALA A 314 -15.00 -2.88 -9.59
CA ALA A 314 -16.03 -1.91 -9.23
C ALA A 314 -17.43 -2.54 -9.22
N SER A 315 -17.72 -3.39 -10.22
CA SER A 315 -18.97 -4.15 -10.32
C SER A 315 -19.22 -5.16 -9.17
N GLU A 316 -18.19 -5.53 -8.38
CA GLU A 316 -18.36 -6.38 -7.19
C GLU A 316 -18.99 -5.63 -6.02
N LEU A 317 -18.77 -4.32 -5.90
CA LEU A 317 -19.36 -3.50 -4.84
C LEU A 317 -20.64 -2.79 -5.30
N ILE A 318 -20.73 -2.39 -6.57
CA ILE A 318 -21.95 -1.79 -7.12
C ILE A 318 -23.10 -2.81 -7.07
N GLY A 319 -24.21 -2.42 -6.47
CA GLY A 319 -25.38 -3.27 -6.24
C GLY A 319 -25.41 -3.98 -4.89
N ASP A 320 -24.31 -3.97 -4.12
CA ASP A 320 -24.26 -4.56 -2.78
C ASP A 320 -24.83 -3.64 -1.71
N TYR A 321 -24.90 -4.14 -0.46
CA TYR A 321 -25.62 -3.46 0.61
C TYR A 321 -24.74 -2.47 1.38
N ALA A 322 -25.16 -1.21 1.45
CA ALA A 322 -24.66 -0.28 2.46
C ALA A 322 -25.31 -0.58 3.82
N ARG A 323 -24.49 -0.68 4.86
CA ARG A 323 -24.94 -0.80 6.25
C ARG A 323 -24.44 0.37 7.08
N ILE A 324 -25.21 0.76 8.08
CA ILE A 324 -24.85 1.80 9.05
C ILE A 324 -24.86 1.22 10.45
N ARG A 325 -24.15 1.87 11.37
CA ARG A 325 -24.03 1.40 12.75
C ARG A 325 -25.24 1.85 13.60
N ASP A 326 -25.87 0.90 14.28
CA ASP A 326 -26.86 1.12 15.33
C ASP A 326 -26.36 0.50 16.64
N GLY A 327 -25.64 1.30 17.44
CA GLY A 327 -24.93 0.81 18.62
C GLY A 327 -23.80 -0.15 18.25
N ASP A 328 -23.93 -1.43 18.64
CA ASP A 328 -22.95 -2.48 18.38
C ASP A 328 -23.31 -3.37 17.17
N VAL A 329 -24.33 -2.99 16.38
CA VAL A 329 -24.86 -3.82 15.30
C VAL A 329 -24.98 -3.01 14.01
N TYR A 330 -24.62 -3.62 12.87
CA TYR A 330 -24.86 -3.06 11.55
C TYR A 330 -26.27 -3.35 11.05
N GLY A 331 -26.96 -2.30 10.60
CA GLY A 331 -28.27 -2.38 9.98
C GLY A 331 -28.20 -2.02 8.50
N ASN A 332 -28.98 -2.71 7.65
CA ASN A 332 -29.09 -2.37 6.24
C ASN A 332 -29.66 -0.95 6.08
N TYR A 333 -28.88 -0.08 5.46
CA TYR A 333 -29.23 1.31 5.17
C TYR A 333 -29.75 1.45 3.74
N GLY A 334 -29.12 0.79 2.77
CA GLY A 334 -29.43 0.92 1.35
C GLY A 334 -28.60 0.00 0.49
N TYR A 335 -28.48 0.37 -0.78
CA TYR A 335 -27.65 -0.33 -1.77
C TYR A 335 -26.64 0.63 -2.37
N ILE A 336 -25.47 0.14 -2.71
CA ILE A 336 -24.48 0.89 -3.48
C ILE A 336 -25.03 1.01 -4.90
N SER A 337 -25.22 2.24 -5.35
CA SER A 337 -25.63 2.52 -6.72
C SER A 337 -24.42 2.71 -7.63
N ASP A 338 -23.34 3.28 -7.11
CA ASP A 338 -22.20 3.71 -7.91
C ASP A 338 -20.98 3.99 -7.01
N LEU A 339 -19.81 4.09 -7.63
CA LEU A 339 -18.57 4.57 -7.06
C LEU A 339 -18.13 5.83 -7.80
N LEU A 340 -17.80 6.88 -7.07
CA LEU A 340 -17.26 8.10 -7.67
C LEU A 340 -15.75 8.06 -7.60
N LEU A 341 -15.12 8.13 -8.77
CA LEU A 341 -13.69 8.09 -8.97
C LEU A 341 -13.15 9.50 -9.10
N HIS A 342 -12.02 9.78 -8.46
CA HIS A 342 -11.32 11.05 -8.57
C HIS A 342 -9.83 10.83 -8.28
N ASP A 343 -8.95 11.50 -9.00
CA ASP A 343 -7.48 11.38 -8.86
C ASP A 343 -6.96 9.93 -8.86
N GLY A 344 -7.56 9.07 -9.69
CA GLY A 344 -7.11 7.68 -9.84
C GLY A 344 -7.49 6.74 -8.70
N GLN A 345 -8.45 7.12 -7.85
CA GLN A 345 -8.93 6.30 -6.73
C GLN A 345 -10.44 6.43 -6.53
N VAL A 346 -11.02 5.54 -5.73
CA VAL A 346 -12.42 5.67 -5.27
C VAL A 346 -12.49 6.76 -4.21
N ALA A 347 -13.13 7.86 -4.53
CA ALA A 347 -13.33 8.97 -3.59
C ALA A 347 -14.60 8.82 -2.77
N ALA A 348 -15.66 8.27 -3.37
CA ALA A 348 -16.94 8.13 -2.69
C ALA A 348 -17.74 6.92 -3.14
N VAL A 349 -18.61 6.45 -2.25
CA VAL A 349 -19.63 5.43 -2.50
C VAL A 349 -20.99 6.10 -2.55
N VAL A 350 -21.71 5.96 -3.67
CA VAL A 350 -23.07 6.46 -3.80
C VAL A 350 -24.04 5.41 -3.30
N VAL A 351 -24.81 5.77 -2.28
CA VAL A 351 -25.81 4.89 -1.69
C VAL A 351 -27.20 5.39 -2.08
N GLN A 352 -28.05 4.45 -2.50
CA GLN A 352 -29.49 4.63 -2.55
C GLN A 352 -30.10 4.13 -1.23
N PRO A 353 -30.53 5.03 -0.33
CA PRO A 353 -31.11 4.62 0.94
C PRO A 353 -32.43 3.89 0.75
N ASN A 354 -32.70 2.92 1.62
CA ASN A 354 -34.00 2.27 1.70
C ASN A 354 -35.08 3.29 2.08
N ALA A 355 -36.32 3.04 1.65
CA ALA A 355 -37.46 3.94 1.88
C ALA A 355 -37.73 4.34 3.34
N GLY A 356 -37.16 3.62 4.32
CA GLY A 356 -37.22 3.97 5.75
C GLY A 356 -36.35 5.19 6.12
N TYR A 357 -35.29 5.46 5.36
CA TYR A 357 -34.30 6.50 5.63
C TYR A 357 -34.43 7.72 4.71
N GLY A 358 -35.24 7.63 3.66
CA GLY A 358 -35.43 8.70 2.68
C GLY A 358 -35.47 8.16 1.26
N GLY A 359 -35.53 9.07 0.29
CA GLY A 359 -35.24 8.78 -1.11
C GLY A 359 -34.10 9.66 -1.60
N GLY A 360 -33.72 9.50 -2.86
CA GLY A 360 -32.56 10.20 -3.43
C GLY A 360 -31.26 9.48 -3.17
N TYR A 361 -30.21 9.82 -3.91
CA TYR A 361 -28.88 9.25 -3.75
C TYR A 361 -28.08 10.08 -2.76
N ARG A 362 -27.07 9.49 -2.13
CA ARG A 362 -26.13 10.18 -1.25
C ARG A 362 -24.73 9.62 -1.46
N ALA A 363 -23.77 10.49 -1.71
CA ALA A 363 -22.37 10.10 -1.85
C ALA A 363 -21.64 10.24 -0.51
N TYR A 364 -21.01 9.16 -0.06
CA TYR A 364 -20.25 9.10 1.19
C TYR A 364 -18.77 8.89 0.89
N PRO A 365 -17.85 9.42 1.69
CA PRO A 365 -16.43 9.10 1.58
C PRO A 365 -16.20 7.58 1.56
N TYR A 366 -15.30 7.13 0.68
CA TYR A 366 -14.94 5.72 0.57
C TYR A 366 -13.94 5.30 1.66
N TYR A 367 -14.10 4.07 2.16
CA TYR A 367 -13.22 3.42 3.12
C TYR A 367 -12.98 1.98 2.66
N GLY A 368 -11.70 1.59 2.58
CA GLY A 368 -11.25 0.26 2.15
C GLY A 368 -11.01 -0.71 3.32
N TYR A 369 -10.11 -1.67 3.12
CA TYR A 369 -9.88 -2.81 4.01
C TYR A 369 -9.42 -2.43 5.44
N ASP A 370 -8.59 -1.40 5.57
CA ASP A 370 -7.82 -1.17 6.80
C ASP A 370 -8.57 -0.38 7.89
N ALA A 371 -9.82 0.04 7.62
CA ALA A 371 -10.53 0.97 8.50
C ALA A 371 -11.37 0.29 9.60
N GLY A 372 -11.50 -1.04 9.63
CA GLY A 372 -12.41 -1.76 10.55
C GLY A 372 -13.91 -1.55 10.27
N TYR A 373 -14.18 -0.84 9.18
CA TYR A 373 -15.44 -0.58 8.49
C TYR A 373 -15.07 -0.35 7.02
N GLY A 374 -16.05 -0.15 6.14
CA GLY A 374 -15.83 0.06 4.71
C GLY A 374 -16.10 -1.21 3.90
N PHE A 375 -15.35 -1.37 2.81
CA PHE A 375 -15.45 -2.56 1.96
C PHE A 375 -14.37 -3.58 2.27
N ASP A 376 -14.79 -4.83 2.40
CA ASP A 376 -13.91 -6.00 2.42
C ASP A 376 -14.29 -6.88 1.22
N ALA A 377 -13.39 -7.08 0.25
CA ALA A 377 -13.83 -7.59 -1.05
C ALA A 377 -14.23 -9.07 -1.02
N GLY A 378 -15.45 -9.31 -1.47
CA GLY A 378 -16.12 -10.61 -1.35
C GLY A 378 -17.16 -10.61 -0.23
N SER A 379 -17.13 -9.64 0.67
CA SER A 379 -18.27 -9.30 1.51
C SER A 379 -19.39 -8.74 0.63
N PRO A 380 -20.65 -9.15 0.83
CA PRO A 380 -21.80 -8.54 0.15
C PRO A 380 -22.26 -7.23 0.82
N TYR A 381 -21.39 -6.62 1.64
CA TYR A 381 -21.70 -5.50 2.49
C TYR A 381 -20.59 -4.46 2.47
N TYR A 382 -21.00 -3.20 2.43
CA TYR A 382 -20.19 -2.03 2.74
C TYR A 382 -20.62 -1.46 4.09
N ASP A 383 -19.72 -1.52 5.07
CA ASP A 383 -19.99 -1.04 6.43
C ASP A 383 -19.63 0.43 6.56
N MET A 384 -20.62 1.31 6.56
CA MET A 384 -20.34 2.74 6.72
C MET A 384 -20.00 3.06 8.19
N PRO A 385 -19.01 3.94 8.45
CA PRO A 385 -18.64 4.34 9.81
C PRO A 385 -19.65 5.27 10.50
N TYR A 386 -20.80 5.51 9.89
CA TYR A 386 -21.77 6.52 10.32
C TYR A 386 -23.02 5.89 10.96
N ASP A 387 -23.67 6.62 11.87
CA ASP A 387 -24.96 6.27 12.45
C ASP A 387 -26.16 6.85 11.67
N GLU A 388 -27.39 6.42 12.03
CA GLU A 388 -28.63 6.87 11.37
C GLU A 388 -28.83 8.40 11.38
N ARG A 389 -28.35 9.09 12.43
CA ARG A 389 -28.51 10.54 12.53
C ARG A 389 -27.57 11.24 11.57
N GLU A 390 -26.32 10.80 11.51
CA GLU A 390 -25.28 11.39 10.66
C GLU A 390 -25.62 11.26 9.18
N VAL A 391 -26.01 10.07 8.72
CA VAL A 391 -26.42 9.83 7.32
C VAL A 391 -27.72 10.54 6.94
N GLY A 392 -28.54 10.91 7.92
CA GLY A 392 -29.78 11.65 7.73
C GLY A 392 -29.60 13.14 7.43
N GLU A 393 -28.44 13.70 7.78
CA GLU A 393 -28.16 15.14 7.70
C GLU A 393 -27.47 15.56 6.38
N LEU A 394 -26.88 14.61 5.66
CA LEU A 394 -26.23 14.87 4.38
C LEU A 394 -27.23 15.32 3.31
N ASP A 395 -26.79 16.06 2.29
CA ASP A 395 -27.63 16.50 1.16
C ASP A 395 -27.81 15.38 0.11
N GLU A 396 -28.84 15.50 -0.74
CA GLU A 396 -29.04 14.55 -1.84
C GLU A 396 -27.97 14.79 -2.92
N PHE A 397 -27.35 13.70 -3.38
CA PHE A 397 -26.44 13.71 -4.50
C PHE A 397 -27.23 13.75 -5.82
N ASP A 398 -26.93 14.75 -6.64
CA ASP A 398 -27.56 15.04 -7.93
C ASP A 398 -26.67 14.58 -9.11
N TYR A 399 -27.03 13.47 -9.75
CA TYR A 399 -26.32 12.93 -10.92
C TYR A 399 -26.35 13.89 -12.12
N ASP A 400 -27.40 14.71 -12.28
CA ASP A 400 -27.52 15.65 -13.41
C ASP A 400 -26.42 16.74 -13.40
N ARG A 401 -25.60 16.80 -12.33
CA ARG A 401 -24.47 17.72 -12.21
C ARG A 401 -23.13 17.11 -12.63
N PHE A 402 -23.07 15.81 -12.93
CA PHE A 402 -21.91 15.13 -13.51
C PHE A 402 -21.88 15.23 -15.05
N GLU A 403 -23.04 15.42 -15.70
CA GLU A 403 -23.20 15.49 -17.16
C GLU A 403 -22.62 16.75 -17.85
#